data_AF-A0A7W1CYU6-F1
#
_entry.id   AF-A0A7W1CYU6-F1
#
_cell.length_a   1.000
_cell.length_b   1.000
_cell.length_c   1.000
_cell.angle_alpha   90.00
_cell.angle_beta   90.00
_cell.angle_gamma   90.00
#
_symmetry.space_group_name_H-M   'P 1'
#
loop_
_entity.id
_entity.type
_entity.pdbx_description
1 polymer ?
#
loop_
_entity_poly.entity_id
_entity_poly.type
_entity_poly.pdbx_seq_one_letter_code
_entity_poly.pdbx_strand_id
1 'polypeptide(L)'
;MNYGDLIKDAFWLTLRNRYLWFFGFFAGGTSVGGNFSFPSGGSGGFDDDDFDDFGEPGQGDFGGPSTAAPGFDPGQWIFDNLALILAIVALVALIALFFIVMSLISQGALAESVAAIDRGESRRFSSAFRAGVSNFWRVLGYYLLFILIALGLLLAIGVPLALLAVGVFAGTESVGARILTVVLAGLVGIALLIVVFIPLSIIGQFALREIVVRRERVVASIGSGYRLFRRNLGKSLLVWLIQLAVSIGVGIALLIALLLVAFVLALPAIILAVAGYTTAAIVAGIVAALILLPILLVAAGAFGTFGHSYWTLAYLRLVAPTEGATPQPGQGT
;
A
#
# COMPACT_ATOMS: atom_id res chain seq x y z
N MET A 1 12.64 19.04 17.00
CA MET A 1 11.30 18.45 16.79
C MET A 1 11.12 17.35 17.81
N ASN A 2 10.07 17.42 18.62
CA ASN A 2 9.74 16.32 19.50
C ASN A 2 8.93 15.28 18.70
N TYR A 3 9.48 14.08 18.54
CA TYR A 3 8.87 13.01 17.75
C TYR A 3 7.72 12.31 18.49
N GLY A 4 7.75 12.28 19.83
CA GLY A 4 6.67 11.74 20.64
C GLY A 4 5.39 12.57 20.49
N ASP A 5 5.54 13.90 20.55
CA ASP A 5 4.43 14.82 20.29
C ASP A 5 3.90 14.68 18.86
N LEU A 6 4.78 14.45 17.87
CA LEU A 6 4.35 14.25 16.48
C LEU A 6 3.44 13.01 16.33
N ILE A 7 3.83 11.89 16.93
CA ILE A 7 3.03 10.65 16.90
C ILE A 7 1.72 10.86 17.64
N LYS A 8 1.78 11.46 18.83
CA LYS A 8 0.62 11.72 19.68
C LYS A 8 -0.39 12.63 18.98
N ASP A 9 0.07 13.71 18.36
CA ASP A 9 -0.79 14.66 17.64
C ASP A 9 -1.42 14.02 16.41
N ALA A 10 -0.64 13.24 15.64
CA ALA A 10 -1.17 12.48 14.50
C ALA A 10 -2.23 11.45 14.93
N PHE A 11 -2.02 10.78 16.07
CA PHE A 11 -2.94 9.81 16.64
C PHE A 11 -4.24 10.47 17.11
N TRP A 12 -4.15 11.55 17.89
CA TRP A 12 -5.33 12.29 18.36
C TRP A 12 -6.11 12.93 17.20
N LEU A 13 -5.43 13.46 16.19
CA LEU A 13 -6.07 14.00 15.00
C LEU A 13 -6.86 12.92 14.25
N THR A 14 -6.28 11.72 14.14
CA THR A 14 -6.93 10.55 13.52
C THR A 14 -8.15 10.11 14.31
N LEU A 15 -8.05 9.99 15.64
CA LEU A 15 -9.17 9.53 16.48
C LEU A 15 -10.31 10.55 16.57
N ARG A 16 -9.98 11.84 16.69
CA ARG A 16 -10.97 12.92 16.86
C ARG A 16 -11.75 13.19 15.57
N ASN A 17 -11.13 12.96 14.40
CA ASN A 17 -11.71 13.24 13.09
C ASN A 17 -12.04 11.94 12.33
N ARG A 18 -13.01 11.16 12.84
CA ARG A 18 -13.40 9.86 12.25
C ARG A 18 -13.84 9.93 10.78
N TYR A 19 -14.33 11.08 10.32
CA TYR A 19 -14.68 11.27 8.91
C TYR A 19 -13.46 11.18 7.98
N LEU A 20 -12.24 11.38 8.49
CA LEU A 20 -11.01 11.22 7.71
C LEU A 20 -10.71 9.76 7.39
N TRP A 21 -11.26 8.78 8.12
CA TRP A 21 -10.99 7.36 7.91
C TRP A 21 -11.48 6.86 6.56
N PHE A 22 -12.56 7.46 6.05
CA PHE A 22 -13.01 7.22 4.67
C PHE A 22 -11.90 7.57 3.68
N PHE A 23 -11.32 8.77 3.78
CA PHE A 23 -10.21 9.17 2.92
C PHE A 23 -8.96 8.34 3.21
N GLY A 24 -8.69 8.01 4.48
CA GLY A 24 -7.59 7.15 4.87
C GLY A 24 -7.66 5.76 4.26
N PHE A 25 -8.86 5.21 4.04
CA PHE A 25 -9.04 3.90 3.42
C PHE A 25 -8.55 3.92 1.96
N PHE A 26 -9.00 4.90 1.18
CA PHE A 26 -8.61 5.03 -0.22
C PHE A 26 -7.18 5.55 -0.40
N ALA A 27 -6.70 6.41 0.50
CA ALA A 27 -5.36 6.99 0.44
C ALA A 27 -4.28 6.11 1.10
N GLY A 28 -4.67 5.16 1.95
CA GLY A 28 -3.77 4.30 2.73
C GLY A 28 -3.06 3.25 1.89
N GLY A 29 -3.69 2.79 0.80
CA GLY A 29 -3.12 1.79 -0.11
C GLY A 29 -1.82 2.22 -0.82
N THR A 30 -1.47 3.50 -0.81
CA THR A 30 -0.22 4.01 -1.40
C THR A 30 0.85 4.36 -0.35
N SER A 31 0.59 4.13 0.93
CA SER A 31 1.55 4.42 1.99
C SER A 31 2.57 3.27 2.12
N VAL A 32 3.86 3.63 2.10
CA VAL A 32 5.04 2.75 1.98
C VAL A 32 5.20 1.67 3.08
N GLY A 33 4.24 1.52 4.01
CA GLY A 33 4.28 0.53 5.09
C GLY A 33 2.98 -0.21 5.34
N GLY A 34 1.97 -0.07 4.47
CA GLY A 34 0.61 -0.60 4.71
C GLY A 34 -0.05 -1.12 3.45
N ASN A 35 0.65 -1.90 2.64
CA ASN A 35 -0.02 -2.69 1.62
C ASN A 35 -0.77 -3.81 2.35
N PHE A 36 -2.04 -3.58 2.68
CA PHE A 36 -2.94 -4.67 3.03
C PHE A 36 -3.15 -5.48 1.76
N SER A 37 -2.22 -6.40 1.49
CA SER A 37 -2.48 -7.50 0.57
C SER A 37 -3.61 -8.31 1.20
N PHE A 38 -4.84 -8.03 0.77
CA PHE A 38 -5.93 -8.95 1.00
C PHE A 38 -5.48 -10.29 0.43
N PRO A 39 -5.48 -11.38 1.21
CA PRO A 39 -5.41 -12.70 0.62
C PRO A 39 -6.63 -12.79 -0.29
N SER A 40 -6.44 -12.60 -1.60
CA SER A 40 -7.40 -13.14 -2.56
C SER A 40 -7.36 -14.64 -2.29
N GLY A 41 -8.43 -15.17 -1.68
CA GLY A 41 -8.54 -16.58 -1.36
C GLY A 41 -8.23 -17.42 -2.59
N GLY A 42 -7.00 -17.90 -2.67
CA GLY A 42 -6.64 -19.01 -3.53
C GLY A 42 -7.29 -20.23 -2.93
N SER A 43 -8.14 -20.86 -3.73
CA SER A 43 -8.67 -22.21 -3.57
C SER A 43 -7.84 -23.06 -2.59
N GLY A 44 -8.46 -23.45 -1.47
CA GLY A 44 -7.90 -24.50 -0.63
C GLY A 44 -7.64 -25.72 -1.49
N GLY A 45 -6.38 -26.18 -1.49
CA GLY A 45 -6.10 -27.56 -1.84
C GLY A 45 -6.87 -28.42 -0.84
N PHE A 46 -7.79 -29.22 -1.35
CA PHE A 46 -8.25 -30.39 -0.61
C PHE A 46 -7.05 -31.34 -0.62
N ASP A 47 -6.38 -31.49 0.53
CA ASP A 47 -5.43 -32.56 0.74
C ASP A 47 -6.27 -33.86 0.81
N ASP A 48 -6.10 -34.71 -0.20
CA ASP A 48 -6.89 -35.92 -0.47
C ASP A 48 -6.18 -37.15 0.13
N ASP A 49 -5.73 -37.04 1.39
CA ASP A 49 -4.85 -38.04 2.02
C ASP A 49 -5.59 -39.07 2.92
N ASP A 50 -6.91 -39.21 2.81
CA ASP A 50 -7.70 -40.04 3.77
C ASP A 50 -8.65 -41.09 3.13
N PHE A 51 -8.40 -41.50 1.88
CA PHE A 51 -9.21 -42.53 1.20
C PHE A 51 -8.40 -43.65 0.52
N ASP A 52 -7.38 -44.18 1.19
CA ASP A 52 -6.56 -45.32 0.72
C ASP A 52 -6.96 -46.67 1.36
N ASP A 53 -8.25 -47.05 1.37
CA ASP A 53 -8.63 -48.42 1.74
C ASP A 53 -9.89 -48.93 1.03
N PHE A 54 -9.85 -49.04 -0.31
CA PHE A 54 -10.65 -50.05 -1.04
C PHE A 54 -9.97 -50.44 -2.37
N GLY A 55 -9.16 -51.51 -2.34
CA GLY A 55 -8.94 -52.52 -3.39
C GLY A 55 -8.65 -52.09 -4.85
N GLU A 56 -7.41 -52.30 -5.29
CA GLU A 56 -6.94 -52.39 -6.69
C GLU A 56 -7.66 -53.46 -7.57
N PRO A 57 -7.48 -53.51 -8.92
CA PRO A 57 -6.69 -52.64 -9.81
C PRO A 57 -7.44 -52.15 -11.08
N GLY A 58 -7.13 -50.93 -11.53
CA GLY A 58 -7.57 -50.40 -12.81
C GLY A 58 -6.68 -49.26 -13.28
N GLN A 59 -5.51 -49.63 -13.79
CA GLN A 59 -4.53 -48.84 -14.55
C GLN A 59 -4.98 -47.42 -14.97
N GLY A 60 -4.60 -46.42 -14.18
CA GLY A 60 -4.78 -44.99 -14.45
C GLY A 60 -3.51 -44.22 -14.11
N ASP A 61 -2.78 -43.83 -15.13
CA ASP A 61 -1.49 -43.13 -15.11
C ASP A 61 -1.64 -41.72 -14.52
N PHE A 62 -1.29 -41.53 -13.24
CA PHE A 62 -1.20 -40.23 -12.58
C PHE A 62 0.26 -39.72 -12.65
N GLY A 63 0.63 -39.17 -13.80
CA GLY A 63 1.97 -38.67 -14.06
C GLY A 63 2.04 -37.65 -15.21
N GLY A 64 1.29 -36.56 -15.14
CA GLY A 64 1.36 -35.48 -16.14
C GLY A 64 0.69 -34.17 -15.70
N PRO A 65 1.12 -33.02 -16.24
CA PRO A 65 0.59 -31.71 -15.87
C PRO A 65 -0.88 -31.61 -16.28
N SER A 66 -1.75 -31.38 -15.29
CA SER A 66 -3.19 -31.10 -15.39
C SER A 66 -3.73 -30.97 -16.81
N THR A 67 -4.15 -32.10 -17.39
CA THR A 67 -4.94 -32.09 -18.61
C THR A 67 -6.29 -31.46 -18.26
N ALA A 68 -6.56 -30.30 -18.89
CA ALA A 68 -7.90 -29.76 -18.94
C ALA A 68 -8.88 -30.89 -19.32
N ALA A 69 -10.08 -30.87 -18.73
CA ALA A 69 -11.12 -31.87 -18.98
C ALA A 69 -11.19 -32.22 -20.49
N PRO A 70 -11.32 -33.50 -20.87
CA PRO A 70 -11.29 -33.90 -22.27
C PRO A 70 -12.33 -33.10 -23.07
N GLY A 71 -11.86 -32.22 -23.96
CA GLY A 71 -12.72 -31.35 -24.78
C GLY A 71 -12.78 -29.86 -24.39
N PHE A 72 -12.07 -29.41 -23.35
CA PHE A 72 -11.91 -27.97 -23.10
C PHE A 72 -10.77 -27.40 -23.94
N ASP A 73 -11.09 -26.78 -25.07
CA ASP A 73 -10.17 -25.90 -25.80
C ASP A 73 -10.27 -24.48 -25.22
N PRO A 74 -9.25 -24.00 -24.47
CA PRO A 74 -9.28 -22.67 -23.85
C PRO A 74 -9.43 -21.55 -24.88
N GLY A 75 -8.88 -21.72 -26.09
CA GLY A 75 -8.97 -20.74 -27.15
C GLY A 75 -10.41 -20.60 -27.62
N GLN A 76 -11.05 -21.73 -27.92
CA GLN A 76 -12.44 -21.74 -28.39
C GLN A 76 -13.41 -21.24 -27.31
N TRP A 77 -13.22 -21.63 -26.04
CA TRP A 77 -14.03 -21.12 -24.93
C TRP A 77 -13.88 -19.60 -24.75
N ILE A 78 -12.68 -19.03 -24.91
CA ILE A 78 -12.47 -17.58 -24.86
C ILE A 78 -13.23 -16.87 -25.99
N PHE A 79 -13.19 -17.40 -27.20
CA PHE A 79 -13.93 -16.83 -28.34
C PHE A 79 -15.45 -16.94 -28.14
N ASP A 80 -15.94 -18.08 -27.66
CA ASP A 80 -17.36 -18.33 -27.37
C ASP A 80 -17.88 -17.42 -26.24
N ASN A 81 -17.01 -17.07 -25.28
CA ASN A 81 -17.34 -16.23 -24.13
C ASN A 81 -16.74 -14.82 -24.24
N LEU A 82 -16.30 -14.39 -25.43
CA LEU A 82 -15.56 -13.14 -25.61
C LEU A 82 -16.35 -11.93 -25.11
N ALA A 83 -17.66 -11.89 -25.37
CA ALA A 83 -18.54 -10.83 -24.88
C ALA A 83 -18.59 -10.77 -23.35
N LEU A 84 -18.65 -11.92 -22.67
CA LEU A 84 -18.64 -12.01 -21.21
C LEU A 84 -17.28 -11.60 -20.64
N ILE A 85 -16.18 -12.07 -21.25
CA ILE A 85 -14.81 -11.69 -20.84
C ILE A 85 -14.63 -10.18 -20.99
N LEU A 86 -14.99 -9.60 -22.13
CA LEU A 86 -14.92 -8.15 -22.34
C LEU A 86 -15.80 -7.38 -21.34
N ALA A 87 -16.99 -7.88 -21.02
CA ALA A 87 -17.85 -7.27 -20.00
C ALA A 87 -17.23 -7.31 -18.60
N ILE A 88 -16.64 -8.45 -18.20
CA ILE A 88 -15.93 -8.58 -16.92
C ILE A 88 -14.71 -7.67 -16.89
N VAL A 89 -13.89 -7.66 -17.95
CA VAL A 89 -12.71 -6.79 -18.05
C VAL A 89 -13.11 -5.32 -17.99
N ALA A 90 -14.18 -4.92 -18.68
CA ALA A 90 -14.71 -3.56 -18.61
C ALA A 90 -15.21 -3.21 -17.20
N LEU A 91 -15.93 -4.11 -16.54
CA LEU A 91 -16.39 -3.92 -15.16
C LEU A 91 -15.22 -3.78 -14.18
N VAL A 92 -14.22 -4.66 -14.28
CA VAL A 92 -13.00 -4.59 -13.45
C VAL A 92 -12.23 -3.30 -13.71
N ALA A 93 -12.12 -2.87 -14.98
CA ALA A 93 -11.48 -1.61 -15.34
C ALA A 93 -12.22 -0.39 -14.77
N LEU A 94 -13.56 -0.41 -14.80
CA LEU A 94 -14.39 0.65 -14.19
C LEU A 94 -14.21 0.71 -12.67
N ILE A 95 -14.20 -0.45 -12.00
CA ILE A 95 -13.95 -0.54 -10.55
C ILE A 95 -12.55 -0.02 -10.24
N ALA A 96 -11.53 -0.48 -10.96
CA ALA A 96 -10.15 -0.02 -10.77
C ALA A 96 -10.04 1.50 -10.97
N LEU A 97 -10.66 2.05 -12.02
CA LEU A 97 -10.67 3.49 -12.28
C LEU A 97 -11.34 4.26 -11.14
N PHE A 98 -12.47 3.79 -10.62
CA PHE A 98 -13.14 4.39 -9.48
C PHE A 98 -12.22 4.42 -8.25
N PHE A 99 -11.55 3.32 -7.93
CA PHE A 99 -10.61 3.24 -6.81
C PHE A 99 -9.41 4.17 -6.99
N ILE A 100 -8.84 4.25 -8.20
CA ILE A 100 -7.74 5.16 -8.52
C ILE A 100 -8.18 6.61 -8.31
N VAL A 101 -9.32 7.00 -8.87
CA VAL A 101 -9.86 8.37 -8.73
C VAL A 101 -10.10 8.71 -7.27
N MET A 102 -10.73 7.81 -6.51
CA MET A 102 -11.02 8.02 -5.10
C MET A 102 -9.74 8.09 -4.25
N SER A 103 -8.72 7.29 -4.57
CA SER A 103 -7.41 7.34 -3.91
C SER A 103 -6.74 8.71 -4.09
N LEU A 104 -6.71 9.23 -5.32
CA LEU A 104 -6.10 10.52 -5.63
C LEU A 104 -6.82 11.68 -4.94
N ILE A 105 -8.16 11.68 -4.96
CA ILE A 105 -8.98 12.68 -4.25
C ILE A 105 -8.71 12.62 -2.75
N SER A 106 -8.67 11.42 -2.19
CA SER A 106 -8.51 11.20 -0.75
C SER A 106 -7.16 11.67 -0.24
N GLN A 107 -6.09 11.49 -1.01
CA GLN A 107 -4.77 11.99 -0.62
C GLN A 107 -4.69 13.52 -0.57
N GLY A 108 -5.27 14.19 -1.58
CA GLY A 108 -5.38 15.65 -1.57
C GLY A 108 -6.27 16.15 -0.42
N ALA A 109 -7.39 15.48 -0.20
CA ALA A 109 -8.32 15.80 0.89
C ALA A 109 -7.69 15.65 2.28
N LEU A 110 -6.94 14.58 2.53
CA LEU A 110 -6.24 14.34 3.80
C LEU A 110 -5.15 15.37 4.03
N ALA A 111 -4.27 15.59 3.06
CA ALA A 111 -3.16 16.53 3.22
C ALA A 111 -3.67 17.96 3.47
N GLU A 112 -4.69 18.41 2.76
CA GLU A 112 -5.29 19.75 2.99
C GLU A 112 -6.01 19.81 4.34
N SER A 113 -6.82 18.80 4.67
CA SER A 113 -7.63 18.81 5.89
C SER A 113 -6.78 18.74 7.15
N VAL A 114 -5.72 17.91 7.15
CA VAL A 114 -4.77 17.85 8.27
C VAL A 114 -4.08 19.19 8.45
N ALA A 115 -3.61 19.81 7.36
CA ALA A 115 -2.98 21.13 7.43
C ALA A 115 -3.94 22.24 7.89
N ALA A 116 -5.23 22.16 7.54
CA ALA A 116 -6.25 23.08 8.01
C ALA A 116 -6.56 22.90 9.51
N ILE A 117 -6.68 21.65 9.97
CA ILE A 117 -6.91 21.31 11.39
C ILE A 117 -5.72 21.77 12.24
N ASP A 118 -4.49 21.61 11.77
CA ASP A 118 -3.28 22.09 12.45
C ASP A 118 -3.26 23.62 12.59
N ARG A 119 -3.83 24.36 11.63
CA ARG A 119 -4.04 25.82 11.72
C ARG A 119 -5.22 26.24 12.61
N GLY A 120 -5.91 25.30 13.25
CA GLY A 120 -7.10 25.56 14.07
C GLY A 120 -8.41 25.72 13.29
N GLU A 121 -8.42 25.44 11.98
CA GLU A 121 -9.65 25.45 11.19
C GLU A 121 -10.44 24.14 11.40
N SER A 122 -11.74 24.24 11.67
CA SER A 122 -12.61 23.05 11.61
C SER A 122 -12.96 22.71 10.16
N ARG A 123 -12.78 21.44 9.78
CA ARG A 123 -13.17 20.93 8.45
C ARG A 123 -14.26 19.87 8.58
N ARG A 124 -15.13 19.83 7.58
CA ARG A 124 -16.22 18.85 7.45
C ARG A 124 -15.92 17.96 6.25
N PHE A 125 -16.57 16.80 6.18
CA PHE A 125 -16.39 15.85 5.07
C PHE A 125 -16.58 16.50 3.69
N SER A 126 -17.63 17.32 3.51
CA SER A 126 -17.92 17.96 2.23
C SER A 126 -16.85 18.97 1.80
N SER A 127 -16.29 19.74 2.75
CA SER A 127 -15.22 20.69 2.43
C SER A 127 -13.90 19.96 2.14
N ALA A 128 -13.62 18.85 2.84
CA ALA A 128 -12.48 17.98 2.58
C ALA A 128 -12.56 17.31 1.20
N PHE A 129 -13.73 16.78 0.84
CA PHE A 129 -13.95 16.16 -0.48
C PHE A 129 -13.79 17.17 -1.62
N ARG A 130 -14.39 18.36 -1.49
CA ARG A 130 -14.26 19.44 -2.49
C ARG A 130 -12.81 19.89 -2.66
N ALA A 131 -12.07 20.00 -1.54
CA ALA A 131 -10.64 20.24 -1.54
C ALA A 131 -9.86 19.15 -2.32
N GLY A 132 -10.12 17.88 -2.03
CA GLY A 132 -9.51 16.75 -2.75
C GLY A 132 -9.78 16.78 -4.26
N VAL A 133 -11.03 17.01 -4.66
CA VAL A 133 -11.42 17.13 -6.08
C VAL A 133 -10.72 18.31 -6.76
N SER A 134 -10.61 19.46 -6.09
CA SER A 134 -9.95 20.63 -6.66
C SER A 134 -8.44 20.42 -6.91
N ASN A 135 -7.82 19.56 -6.09
CA ASN A 135 -6.40 19.22 -6.21
C ASN A 135 -6.16 17.97 -7.08
N PHE A 136 -7.22 17.27 -7.52
CA PHE A 136 -7.13 15.99 -8.24
C PHE A 136 -6.14 16.03 -9.41
N TRP A 137 -6.29 16.99 -10.33
CA TRP A 137 -5.42 17.09 -11.51
C TRP A 137 -3.95 17.33 -11.16
N ARG A 138 -3.69 18.08 -10.08
CA ARG A 138 -2.33 18.35 -9.62
C ARG A 138 -1.71 17.11 -8.98
N VAL A 139 -2.49 16.39 -8.17
CA VAL A 139 -2.08 15.12 -7.55
C VAL A 139 -1.86 14.04 -8.61
N LEU A 140 -2.75 13.94 -9.61
CA LEU A 140 -2.60 13.03 -10.74
C LEU A 140 -1.32 13.33 -11.54
N GLY A 141 -1.12 14.59 -11.91
CA GLY A 141 0.10 15.01 -12.63
C GLY A 141 1.37 14.71 -11.84
N TYR A 142 1.33 14.88 -10.51
CA TYR A 142 2.41 14.48 -9.61
C TYR A 142 2.67 12.98 -9.66
N TYR A 143 1.64 12.14 -9.52
CA TYR A 143 1.81 10.69 -9.58
C TYR A 143 2.34 10.22 -10.93
N LEU A 144 1.83 10.77 -12.03
CA LEU A 144 2.31 10.44 -13.38
C LEU A 144 3.78 10.81 -13.56
N LEU A 145 4.18 12.02 -13.12
CA LEU A 145 5.56 12.46 -13.19
C LEU A 145 6.47 11.60 -12.30
N PHE A 146 6.01 11.26 -11.11
CA PHE A 146 6.78 10.46 -10.16
C PHE A 146 6.94 9.01 -10.62
N ILE A 147 5.90 8.41 -11.22
CA ILE A 147 5.97 7.11 -11.89
C ILE A 147 6.96 7.15 -13.04
N LEU A 148 6.96 8.21 -13.85
CA LEU A 148 7.90 8.36 -14.96
C LEU A 148 9.35 8.47 -14.47
N ILE A 149 9.59 9.23 -13.40
CA ILE A 149 10.91 9.33 -12.76
C ILE A 149 11.34 7.97 -12.19
N ALA A 150 10.45 7.30 -11.46
CA ALA A 150 10.70 5.99 -10.88
C ALA A 150 11.01 4.94 -11.95
N LEU A 151 10.25 4.91 -13.05
CA LEU A 151 10.47 4.02 -14.19
C LEU A 151 11.80 4.34 -14.88
N GLY A 152 12.11 5.62 -15.10
CA GLY A 152 13.39 6.05 -15.65
C GLY A 152 14.58 5.59 -14.81
N LEU A 153 14.50 5.72 -13.47
CA LEU A 153 15.52 5.25 -12.54
C LEU A 153 15.61 3.73 -12.50
N LEU A 154 14.47 3.03 -12.51
CA LEU A 154 14.42 1.57 -12.56
C LEU A 154 15.08 1.04 -13.82
N LEU A 155 14.82 1.65 -14.98
CA LEU A 155 15.46 1.29 -16.24
C LEU A 155 16.95 1.66 -16.22
N ALA A 156 17.32 2.83 -15.70
CA ALA A 156 18.71 3.27 -15.62
C ALA A 156 19.58 2.33 -14.75
N ILE A 157 19.02 1.70 -13.73
CA ILE A 157 19.72 0.73 -12.86
C ILE A 157 19.57 -0.69 -13.41
N GLY A 158 18.35 -1.06 -13.81
CA GLY A 158 17.99 -2.42 -14.22
C GLY A 158 18.59 -2.82 -15.56
N VAL A 159 18.62 -1.91 -16.54
CA VAL A 159 19.16 -2.23 -17.89
C VAL A 159 20.66 -2.58 -17.81
N PRO A 160 21.55 -1.80 -17.18
CA PRO A 160 22.95 -2.18 -17.05
C PRO A 160 23.17 -3.52 -16.35
N LEU A 161 22.40 -3.81 -15.29
CA LEU A 161 22.51 -5.08 -14.56
C LEU A 161 21.99 -6.26 -15.38
N ALA A 162 20.89 -6.07 -16.12
CA ALA A 162 20.36 -7.08 -17.03
C ALA A 162 21.33 -7.35 -18.19
N LEU A 163 21.93 -6.30 -18.77
CA LEU A 163 22.95 -6.44 -19.82
C LEU A 163 24.20 -7.17 -19.31
N LEU A 164 24.65 -6.89 -18.08
CA LEU A 164 25.73 -7.64 -17.44
C LEU A 164 25.39 -9.12 -17.30
N ALA A 165 24.18 -9.43 -16.81
CA ALA A 165 23.73 -10.81 -16.69
C ALA A 165 23.68 -11.51 -18.05
N VAL A 166 23.04 -10.90 -19.06
CA VAL A 166 22.96 -11.45 -20.43
C VAL A 166 24.34 -11.68 -21.02
N GLY A 167 25.27 -10.71 -20.86
CA GLY A 167 26.63 -10.82 -21.36
C GLY A 167 27.40 -12.01 -20.76
N VAL A 168 27.26 -12.25 -19.46
CA VAL A 168 27.87 -13.42 -18.81
C VAL A 168 27.21 -14.71 -19.26
N PHE A 169 25.89 -14.77 -19.36
CA PHE A 169 25.19 -15.99 -19.81
C PHE A 169 25.57 -16.38 -21.24
N ALA A 170 25.76 -15.38 -22.12
CA ALA A 170 26.20 -15.61 -23.50
C ALA A 170 27.70 -15.94 -23.61
N GLY A 171 28.54 -15.39 -22.73
CA GLY A 171 30.00 -15.51 -22.80
C GLY A 171 30.62 -16.68 -22.04
N THR A 172 29.88 -17.34 -21.14
CA THR A 172 30.39 -18.48 -20.37
C THR A 172 29.35 -19.57 -20.12
N GLU A 173 29.78 -20.83 -20.19
CA GLU A 173 29.00 -22.01 -19.81
C GLU A 173 29.20 -22.40 -18.34
N SER A 174 30.13 -21.75 -17.63
CA SER A 174 30.37 -22.02 -16.22
C SER A 174 29.15 -21.63 -15.37
N VAL A 175 28.49 -22.64 -14.80
CA VAL A 175 27.37 -22.47 -13.87
C VAL A 175 27.78 -21.59 -12.69
N GLY A 176 28.99 -21.77 -12.16
CA GLY A 176 29.51 -20.97 -11.05
C GLY A 176 29.62 -19.48 -11.38
N ALA A 177 30.11 -19.13 -12.57
CA ALA A 177 30.22 -17.74 -13.00
C ALA A 177 28.85 -17.08 -13.22
N ARG A 178 27.88 -17.83 -13.75
CA ARG A 178 26.49 -17.36 -13.93
C ARG A 178 25.81 -17.09 -12.59
N ILE A 179 25.88 -18.03 -11.65
CA ILE A 179 25.29 -17.87 -10.31
C ILE A 179 25.94 -16.68 -9.60
N LEU A 180 27.28 -16.60 -9.59
CA LEU A 180 28.00 -15.51 -8.94
C LEU A 180 27.60 -14.14 -9.50
N THR A 181 27.50 -14.01 -10.83
CA THR A 181 27.11 -12.76 -11.49
C THR A 181 25.68 -12.37 -11.12
N VAL A 182 24.73 -13.30 -11.15
CA VAL A 182 23.33 -13.00 -10.80
C VAL A 182 23.21 -12.59 -9.34
N VAL A 183 23.88 -13.29 -8.43
CA VAL A 183 23.87 -12.95 -7.00
C VAL A 183 24.47 -11.58 -6.76
N LEU A 184 25.64 -11.28 -7.33
CA LEU A 184 26.29 -9.98 -7.16
C LEU A 184 25.50 -8.85 -7.82
N ALA A 185 25.03 -9.03 -9.06
CA ALA A 185 24.20 -8.05 -9.75
C ALA A 185 22.88 -7.83 -9.00
N GLY A 186 22.29 -8.88 -8.45
CA GLY A 186 21.10 -8.81 -7.61
C GLY A 186 21.35 -8.02 -6.32
N LEU A 187 22.42 -8.31 -5.58
CA LEU A 187 22.78 -7.59 -4.35
C LEU A 187 23.08 -6.11 -4.62
N VAL A 188 23.87 -5.82 -5.66
CA VAL A 188 24.17 -4.44 -6.09
C VAL A 188 22.90 -3.74 -6.55
N GLY A 189 22.05 -4.41 -7.33
CA GLY A 189 20.76 -3.89 -7.77
C GLY A 189 19.85 -3.53 -6.60
N ILE A 190 19.67 -4.44 -5.64
CA ILE A 190 18.89 -4.19 -4.43
C ILE A 190 19.47 -3.01 -3.64
N ALA A 191 20.78 -2.96 -3.43
CA ALA A 191 21.42 -1.86 -2.72
C ALA A 191 21.19 -0.51 -3.42
N LEU A 192 21.35 -0.45 -4.75
CA LEU A 192 21.08 0.75 -5.54
C LEU A 192 19.61 1.17 -5.48
N LEU A 193 18.69 0.21 -5.59
CA LEU A 193 17.26 0.47 -5.48
C LEU A 193 16.92 1.04 -4.10
N ILE A 194 17.46 0.49 -3.02
CA ILE A 194 17.26 1.01 -1.66
C ILE A 194 17.77 2.46 -1.55
N VAL A 195 19.00 2.71 -2.02
CA VAL A 195 19.63 4.04 -1.94
C VAL A 195 18.87 5.09 -2.74
N VAL A 196 18.23 4.71 -3.85
CA VAL A 196 17.50 5.64 -4.71
C VAL A 196 16.03 5.79 -4.28
N PHE A 197 15.33 4.68 -4.05
CA PHE A 197 13.89 4.69 -3.81
C PHE A 197 13.51 5.11 -2.38
N ILE A 198 14.37 4.91 -1.37
CA ILE A 198 14.08 5.41 -0.02
C ILE A 198 14.02 6.96 -0.02
N PRO A 199 15.07 7.69 -0.45
CA PRO A 199 15.00 9.15 -0.57
C PRO A 199 13.85 9.62 -1.46
N LEU A 200 13.65 8.95 -2.61
CA LEU A 200 12.58 9.28 -3.53
C LEU A 200 11.22 9.21 -2.82
N SER A 201 10.95 8.15 -2.05
CA SER A 201 9.70 8.00 -1.29
C SER A 201 9.46 9.16 -0.31
N ILE A 202 10.51 9.61 0.39
CA ILE A 202 10.43 10.73 1.34
C ILE A 202 10.17 12.05 0.60
N ILE A 203 10.88 12.27 -0.51
CA ILE A 203 10.69 13.45 -1.38
C ILE A 203 9.26 13.50 -1.90
N GLY A 204 8.70 12.35 -2.31
CA GLY A 204 7.32 12.23 -2.75
C GLY A 204 6.33 12.64 -1.66
N GLN A 205 6.55 12.21 -0.42
CA GLN A 205 5.71 12.63 0.70
C GLN A 205 5.70 14.16 0.86
N PHE A 206 6.85 14.83 0.78
CA PHE A 206 6.93 16.29 0.90
C PHE A 206 6.38 17.02 -0.34
N ALA A 207 6.68 16.54 -1.54
CA ALA A 207 6.22 17.15 -2.79
C ALA A 207 4.69 17.17 -2.89
N LEU A 208 4.01 16.12 -2.41
CA LEU A 208 2.55 16.10 -2.34
C LEU A 208 2.01 17.23 -1.43
N ARG A 209 2.64 17.47 -0.27
CA ARG A 209 2.21 18.54 0.65
C ARG A 209 2.54 19.93 0.09
N GLU A 210 3.65 20.10 -0.63
CA GLU A 210 3.95 21.34 -1.35
C GLU A 210 2.87 21.68 -2.39
N ILE A 211 2.38 20.67 -3.14
CA ILE A 211 1.30 20.87 -4.12
C ILE A 211 -0.01 21.26 -3.44
N VAL A 212 -0.38 20.55 -2.37
CA VAL A 212 -1.70 20.69 -1.75
C VAL A 212 -1.77 21.88 -0.80
N VAL A 213 -0.76 22.06 0.05
CA VAL A 213 -0.73 23.09 1.09
C VAL A 213 -0.25 24.43 0.52
N ARG A 214 0.82 24.43 -0.28
CA ARG A 214 1.43 25.65 -0.83
C ARG A 214 0.99 25.96 -2.26
N ARG A 215 0.16 25.11 -2.87
CA ARG A 215 -0.39 25.27 -4.23
C ARG A 215 0.68 25.41 -5.31
N GLU A 216 1.87 24.84 -5.10
CA GLU A 216 2.97 24.86 -6.07
C GLU A 216 2.62 24.08 -7.37
N ARG A 217 3.36 24.37 -8.45
CA ARG A 217 3.29 23.59 -9.70
C ARG A 217 3.95 22.22 -9.49
N VAL A 218 3.45 21.21 -10.21
CA VAL A 218 3.89 19.79 -10.08
C VAL A 218 5.40 19.59 -10.17
N VAL A 219 6.09 20.26 -11.10
CA VAL A 219 7.55 20.12 -11.25
C VAL A 219 8.29 20.87 -10.13
N ALA A 220 7.79 22.05 -9.75
CA ALA A 220 8.40 22.88 -8.72
C ALA A 220 8.34 22.19 -7.34
N SER A 221 7.22 21.52 -7.04
CA SER A 221 7.01 20.83 -5.76
C SER A 221 7.97 19.66 -5.54
N ILE A 222 8.34 18.91 -6.58
CA ILE A 222 9.37 17.86 -6.47
C ILE A 222 10.72 18.49 -6.13
N GLY A 223 11.07 19.60 -6.78
CA GLY A 223 12.29 20.36 -6.46
C GLY A 223 12.29 20.91 -5.04
N SER A 224 11.15 21.44 -4.57
CA SER A 224 10.97 21.94 -3.20
C SER A 224 11.07 20.81 -2.18
N GLY A 225 10.42 19.66 -2.44
CA GLY A 225 10.52 18.45 -1.62
C GLY A 225 11.96 17.92 -1.53
N TYR A 226 12.69 17.91 -2.65
CA TYR A 226 14.10 17.53 -2.68
C TYR A 226 14.99 18.46 -1.87
N ARG A 227 14.80 19.79 -2.00
CA ARG A 227 15.52 20.78 -1.18
C ARG A 227 15.22 20.61 0.31
N LEU A 228 13.96 20.37 0.66
CA LEU A 228 13.55 20.18 2.06
C LEU A 228 14.18 18.91 2.65
N PHE A 229 14.16 17.81 1.90
CA PHE A 229 14.84 16.56 2.25
C PHE A 229 16.34 16.78 2.43
N ARG A 230 17.02 17.40 1.46
CA ARG A 230 18.48 17.63 1.52
C ARG A 230 18.89 18.55 2.67
N ARG A 231 18.09 19.56 2.99
CA ARG A 231 18.35 20.46 4.14
C ARG A 231 18.15 19.76 5.49
N ASN A 232 17.34 18.71 5.53
CA ASN A 232 16.96 18.01 6.76
C ASN A 232 17.13 16.48 6.63
N LEU A 233 18.22 15.99 6.05
CA LEU A 233 18.41 14.55 5.78
C LEU A 233 18.21 13.69 7.02
N GLY A 234 18.91 14.02 8.12
CA GLY A 234 18.82 13.27 9.37
C GLY A 234 17.42 13.28 9.98
N LYS A 235 16.76 14.44 10.03
CA LYS A 235 15.40 14.54 10.58
C LYS A 235 14.38 13.82 9.69
N SER A 236 14.50 13.95 8.38
CA SER A 236 13.58 13.31 7.42
C SER A 236 13.72 11.79 7.42
N LEU A 237 14.95 11.30 7.51
CA LEU A 237 15.23 9.87 7.64
C LEU A 237 14.76 9.32 8.99
N LEU A 238 14.93 10.06 10.09
CA LEU A 238 14.37 9.69 11.39
C LEU A 238 12.84 9.63 11.38
N VAL A 239 12.17 10.60 10.76
CA VAL A 239 10.70 10.57 10.57
C VAL A 239 10.29 9.32 9.79
N TRP A 240 11.03 8.99 8.72
CA TRP A 240 10.77 7.79 7.93
C TRP A 240 10.97 6.50 8.75
N LEU A 241 12.07 6.39 9.51
CA LEU A 241 12.39 5.23 10.36
C LEU A 241 11.36 5.06 11.48
N ILE A 242 10.95 6.15 12.11
CA ILE A 242 9.92 6.13 13.17
C ILE A 242 8.59 5.69 12.57
N GLN A 243 8.20 6.23 11.40
CA GLN A 243 6.99 5.77 10.72
C GLN A 243 7.07 4.28 10.38
N LEU A 244 8.23 3.78 9.92
CA LEU A 244 8.43 2.37 9.64
C LEU A 244 8.25 1.52 10.90
N ALA A 245 8.89 1.88 12.01
CA ALA A 245 8.78 1.18 13.28
C ALA A 245 7.32 1.18 13.81
N VAL A 246 6.63 2.32 13.73
CA VAL A 246 5.21 2.42 14.12
C VAL A 246 4.33 1.58 13.20
N SER A 247 4.60 1.57 11.89
CA SER A 247 3.82 0.77 10.92
C SER A 247 3.98 -0.73 11.19
N ILE A 248 5.20 -1.19 11.50
CA ILE A 248 5.45 -2.57 11.89
C ILE A 248 4.71 -2.90 13.21
N GLY A 249 4.86 -2.06 14.23
CA GLY A 249 4.22 -2.30 15.53
C GLY A 249 2.70 -2.34 15.45
N VAL A 250 2.09 -1.38 14.75
CA VAL A 250 0.64 -1.34 14.52
C VAL A 250 0.21 -2.49 13.59
N GLY A 251 0.98 -2.82 12.56
CA GLY A 251 0.69 -3.94 11.68
C GLY A 251 0.64 -5.27 12.42
N ILE A 252 1.63 -5.54 13.28
CA ILE A 252 1.65 -6.74 14.13
C ILE A 252 0.47 -6.73 15.11
N ALA A 253 0.21 -5.61 15.79
CA ALA A 253 -0.91 -5.51 16.73
C ALA A 253 -2.27 -5.73 16.05
N LEU A 254 -2.48 -5.13 14.88
CA LEU A 254 -3.69 -5.31 14.07
C LEU A 254 -3.81 -6.74 13.56
N LEU A 255 -2.72 -7.36 13.12
CA LEU A 255 -2.71 -8.74 12.67
C LEU A 255 -3.11 -9.68 13.81
N ILE A 256 -2.53 -9.53 15.01
CA ILE A 256 -2.90 -10.33 16.18
C ILE A 256 -4.37 -10.11 16.55
N ALA A 257 -4.82 -8.85 16.62
CA ALA A 257 -6.21 -8.55 16.93
C ALA A 257 -7.18 -9.15 15.88
N LEU A 258 -6.84 -9.04 14.60
CA LEU A 258 -7.64 -9.58 13.51
C LEU A 258 -7.69 -11.10 13.56
N LEU A 259 -6.57 -11.77 13.83
CA LEU A 259 -6.52 -13.23 13.97
C LEU A 259 -7.36 -13.71 15.15
N LEU A 260 -7.32 -13.03 16.30
CA LEU A 260 -8.15 -13.37 17.45
C LEU A 260 -9.64 -13.20 17.14
N VAL A 261 -10.04 -12.08 16.52
CA VAL A 261 -11.43 -11.83 16.15
C VAL A 261 -11.89 -12.82 15.08
N ALA A 262 -11.08 -13.05 14.04
CA ALA A 262 -11.37 -14.00 12.97
C ALA A 262 -11.52 -15.42 13.53
N PHE A 263 -10.64 -15.83 14.44
CA PHE A 263 -10.71 -17.13 15.09
C PHE A 263 -12.04 -17.30 15.86
N VAL A 264 -12.39 -16.33 16.71
CA VAL A 264 -13.64 -16.36 17.49
C VAL A 264 -14.87 -16.41 16.56
N LEU A 265 -14.87 -15.61 15.48
CA LEU A 265 -15.97 -15.61 14.51
C LEU A 265 -16.03 -16.89 13.67
N ALA A 266 -14.89 -17.54 13.42
CA ALA A 266 -14.81 -18.78 12.65
C ALA A 266 -15.15 -20.04 13.47
N LEU A 267 -15.13 -19.97 14.82
CA LEU A 267 -15.43 -21.13 15.68
C LEU A 267 -16.73 -21.86 15.31
N PRO A 268 -17.89 -21.18 15.09
CA PRO A 268 -19.11 -21.88 14.69
C PRO A 268 -18.97 -22.59 13.34
N ALA A 269 -18.28 -21.96 12.37
CA ALA A 269 -18.05 -22.55 11.06
C ALA A 269 -17.15 -23.80 11.15
N ILE A 270 -16.08 -23.74 11.96
CA ILE A 270 -15.16 -24.85 12.19
C ILE A 270 -15.90 -26.02 12.86
N ILE A 271 -16.67 -25.75 13.92
CA ILE A 271 -17.44 -26.79 14.63
C ILE A 271 -18.44 -27.47 13.70
N LEU A 272 -19.16 -26.70 12.88
CA LEU A 272 -20.13 -27.24 11.93
C LEU A 272 -19.45 -28.05 10.81
N ALA A 273 -18.27 -27.62 10.36
CA ALA A 273 -17.50 -28.34 9.35
C ALA A 273 -17.02 -29.70 9.87
N VAL A 274 -16.43 -29.73 11.07
CA VAL A 274 -15.96 -30.96 11.73
C VAL A 274 -17.12 -31.91 12.03
N ALA A 275 -18.31 -31.38 12.30
CA ALA A 275 -19.53 -32.17 12.51
C ALA A 275 -20.18 -32.68 11.20
N GLY A 276 -19.58 -32.42 10.03
CA GLY A 276 -20.08 -32.88 8.73
C GLY A 276 -21.20 -32.03 8.12
N TYR A 277 -21.55 -30.88 8.71
CA TYR A 277 -22.58 -29.97 8.20
C TYR A 277 -22.00 -28.92 7.24
N THR A 278 -21.50 -29.35 6.09
CA THR A 278 -20.76 -28.50 5.13
C THR A 278 -21.52 -27.24 4.73
N THR A 279 -22.80 -27.34 4.37
CA THR A 279 -23.62 -26.18 3.99
C THR A 279 -23.76 -25.17 5.14
N ALA A 280 -23.98 -25.65 6.36
CA ALA A 280 -24.12 -24.79 7.53
C ALA A 280 -22.77 -24.13 7.90
N ALA A 281 -21.66 -24.85 7.74
CA ALA A 281 -20.31 -24.32 7.94
C ALA A 281 -19.97 -23.20 6.96
N ILE A 282 -20.30 -23.37 5.67
CA ILE A 282 -20.11 -22.34 4.64
C ILE A 282 -20.93 -21.09 4.99
N VAL A 283 -22.20 -21.26 5.36
CA VAL A 283 -23.08 -20.13 5.75
C VAL A 283 -22.49 -19.40 6.97
N ALA A 284 -22.09 -20.12 8.00
CA ALA A 284 -21.45 -19.54 9.19
C ALA A 284 -20.14 -18.81 8.83
N GLY A 285 -19.33 -19.37 7.93
CA GLY A 285 -18.10 -18.74 7.43
C GLY A 285 -18.37 -17.45 6.65
N ILE A 286 -19.41 -17.42 5.81
CA ILE A 286 -19.82 -16.20 5.09
C ILE A 286 -20.28 -15.13 6.10
N VAL A 287 -21.07 -15.50 7.11
CA VAL A 287 -21.50 -14.56 8.16
C VAL A 287 -20.29 -14.00 8.92
N ALA A 288 -19.33 -14.86 9.28
CA ALA A 288 -18.08 -14.44 9.92
C ALA A 288 -17.29 -13.46 9.04
N ALA A 289 -17.15 -13.74 7.75
CA ALA A 289 -16.48 -12.87 6.79
C ALA A 289 -17.19 -11.52 6.63
N LEU A 290 -18.54 -11.51 6.56
CA LEU A 290 -19.33 -10.29 6.46
C LEU A 290 -19.20 -9.39 7.70
N ILE A 291 -18.97 -9.98 8.88
CA ILE A 291 -18.71 -9.24 10.12
C ILE A 291 -17.25 -8.75 10.18
N LEU A 292 -16.29 -9.56 9.74
CA LEU A 292 -14.87 -9.24 9.78
C LEU A 292 -14.50 -8.13 8.77
N LEU A 293 -15.13 -8.13 7.59
CA LEU A 293 -14.85 -7.20 6.51
C LEU A 293 -14.99 -5.72 6.93
N PRO A 294 -16.09 -5.24 7.53
CA PRO A 294 -16.19 -3.84 7.95
C PRO A 294 -15.15 -3.46 9.02
N ILE A 295 -14.78 -4.40 9.91
CA ILE A 295 -13.73 -4.18 10.90
C ILE A 295 -12.39 -3.93 10.20
N LEU A 296 -12.06 -4.74 9.20
CA LEU A 296 -10.84 -4.60 8.41
C LEU A 296 -10.83 -3.26 7.65
N LEU A 297 -11.94 -2.89 6.99
CA LEU A 297 -12.06 -1.60 6.29
C LEU A 297 -11.84 -0.41 7.22
N VAL A 298 -12.42 -0.43 8.42
CA VAL A 298 -12.27 0.62 9.43
C VAL A 298 -10.82 0.69 9.93
N ALA A 299 -10.19 -0.45 10.21
CA ALA A 299 -8.79 -0.51 10.64
C ALA A 299 -7.85 0.03 9.56
N ALA A 300 -8.06 -0.36 8.30
CA ALA A 300 -7.29 0.16 7.16
C ALA A 300 -7.48 1.67 6.99
N GLY A 301 -8.72 2.17 7.13
CA GLY A 301 -9.02 3.59 7.05
C GLY A 301 -8.38 4.43 8.16
N ALA A 302 -8.43 3.94 9.39
CA ALA A 302 -7.77 4.58 10.53
C ALA A 302 -6.25 4.60 10.35
N PHE A 303 -5.64 3.46 9.95
CA PHE A 303 -4.20 3.37 9.73
C PHE A 303 -3.72 4.28 8.60
N GLY A 304 -4.43 4.31 7.47
CA GLY A 304 -4.12 5.20 6.36
C GLY A 304 -4.23 6.68 6.73
N THR A 305 -5.24 7.05 7.54
CA THR A 305 -5.39 8.42 8.07
C THR A 305 -4.22 8.81 8.97
N PHE A 306 -3.81 7.92 9.87
CA PHE A 306 -2.68 8.13 10.76
C PHE A 306 -1.39 8.39 9.98
N GLY A 307 -1.08 7.53 9.00
CA GLY A 307 0.12 7.70 8.17
C GLY A 307 0.13 9.04 7.43
N HIS A 308 -0.99 9.42 6.79
CA HIS A 308 -1.07 10.72 6.09
C HIS A 308 -1.01 11.92 7.04
N SER A 309 -1.60 11.81 8.23
CA SER A 309 -1.56 12.86 9.25
C SER A 309 -0.14 13.05 9.80
N TYR A 310 0.54 11.95 10.10
CA TYR A 310 1.92 11.94 10.58
C TYR A 310 2.88 12.64 9.60
N TRP A 311 2.83 12.27 8.32
CA TRP A 311 3.69 12.89 7.30
C TRP A 311 3.38 14.37 7.06
N THR A 312 2.10 14.76 7.16
CA THR A 312 1.68 16.15 6.98
C THR A 312 2.14 17.01 8.15
N LEU A 313 1.97 16.56 9.40
CA LEU A 313 2.48 17.25 10.58
C LEU A 313 4.02 17.31 10.60
N ALA A 314 4.69 16.23 10.19
CA ALA A 314 6.15 16.22 10.07
C ALA A 314 6.62 17.26 9.05
N TYR A 315 5.96 17.34 7.89
CA TYR A 315 6.22 18.36 6.88
C TYR A 315 6.05 19.78 7.44
N LEU A 316 4.92 20.06 8.12
CA LEU A 316 4.65 21.38 8.71
C LEU A 316 5.72 21.79 9.72
N ARG A 317 6.16 20.86 10.58
CA ARG A 317 7.23 21.11 11.57
C ARG A 317 8.63 21.28 10.96
N LEU A 318 8.89 20.68 9.80
CA LEU A 318 10.16 20.83 9.07
C LEU A 318 10.22 22.13 8.25
N VAL A 319 9.05 22.63 7.87
CA VAL A 319 8.88 23.87 7.11
C VAL A 319 8.76 25.08 8.02
N ALA A 320 8.11 24.93 9.18
CA ALA A 320 8.06 25.97 10.21
C ALA A 320 9.51 26.33 10.61
N PRO A 321 9.92 27.61 10.52
CA PRO A 321 11.15 28.06 11.12
C PRO A 321 11.17 27.65 12.59
N THR A 322 12.34 27.30 13.12
CA THR A 322 12.55 27.18 14.57
C THR A 322 12.29 28.53 15.24
N GLU A 323 11.04 28.89 15.46
CA GLU A 323 10.60 29.99 16.32
C GLU A 323 10.77 29.57 17.78
N GLY A 324 12.02 29.42 18.18
CA GLY A 324 12.39 29.01 19.54
C GLY A 324 13.73 29.60 19.97
N ALA A 325 14.14 30.72 19.39
CA ALA A 325 15.32 31.47 19.82
C ALA A 325 15.13 32.97 19.55
N THR A 326 14.10 33.56 20.16
CA THR A 326 14.07 35.00 20.41
C THR A 326 13.61 35.17 21.86
N PRO A 327 14.50 35.57 22.79
CA PRO A 327 14.04 36.01 24.10
C PRO A 327 13.15 37.23 23.86
N GLN A 328 11.92 37.20 24.37
CA GLN A 328 11.11 38.40 24.47
C GLN A 328 11.94 39.47 25.21
N PRO A 329 12.27 40.61 24.59
CA PRO A 329 12.85 41.71 25.31
C PRO A 329 11.77 42.29 26.22
N GLY A 330 12.10 42.34 27.51
CA GLY A 330 11.39 42.98 28.62
C GLY A 330 10.08 43.69 28.32
N GLN A 331 9.01 43.22 28.95
CA GLN A 331 7.98 44.13 29.43
C GLN A 331 8.53 44.83 30.68
N GLY A 332 9.17 45.98 30.47
CA GLY A 332 9.33 47.00 31.48
C GLY A 332 8.36 48.13 31.15
N THR A 333 7.36 48.31 32.01
CA THR A 333 6.99 49.53 32.77
C THR A 333 5.61 49.32 33.35
#